data_AF-A0A2D5P9S0-F1
#
_entry.id   AF-A0A2D5P9S0-F1
#
_cell.length_a   1.000
_cell.length_b   1.000
_cell.length_c   1.000
_cell.angle_alpha   90.00
_cell.angle_beta   90.00
_cell.angle_gamma   90.00
#
_symmetry.space_group_name_H-M   'P 1'
#
loop_
_entity.id
_entity.type
_entity.pdbx_description
1 polymer ?
#
loop_
_entity_poly.entity_id
_entity_poly.type
_entity_poly.pdbx_seq_one_letter_code
_entity_poly.pdbx_strand_id
1 'polypeptide(L)'
;MSYSTVKDILTYSRQLHQHARNLFEQLRDQTQKERVDMMCHLLAEHENTLAESVTRIEENLQQKVLDEWHQFEPGSISEALAECVKIHPDISVDELVAMALRIDDYLIDLYSQMLSESTSDGSRLLFSSMVELEKSEKMRTVRAALSADDW
;
A
#
# COMPACT_ATOMS: atom_id res chain seq x y z
N MET A 1 -25.27 -5.91 -0.86
CA MET A 1 -24.77 -4.53 -0.76
C MET A 1 -24.01 -4.49 0.53
N SER A 2 -22.69 -4.57 0.42
CA SER A 2 -21.79 -4.48 1.57
C SER A 2 -21.43 -3.01 1.77
N TYR A 3 -21.27 -2.62 3.04
CA TYR A 3 -20.93 -1.27 3.42
C TYR A 3 -19.72 -1.35 4.35
N SER A 4 -18.78 -0.44 4.13
CA SER A 4 -17.57 -0.31 4.92
C SER A 4 -17.47 1.12 5.40
N THR A 5 -17.05 1.30 6.65
CA THR A 5 -16.77 2.63 7.16
C THR A 5 -15.42 3.13 6.67
N VAL A 6 -15.17 4.44 6.75
CA VAL A 6 -13.82 5.00 6.52
C VAL A 6 -12.79 4.28 7.38
N LYS A 7 -13.14 3.97 8.63
CA LYS A 7 -12.27 3.19 9.53
C LYS A 7 -11.94 1.80 8.99
N ASP A 8 -12.92 1.09 8.43
CA ASP A 8 -12.70 -0.23 7.84
C ASP A 8 -11.77 -0.15 6.63
N ILE A 9 -11.91 0.90 5.81
CA ILE A 9 -11.05 1.16 4.65
C ILE A 9 -9.61 1.46 5.09
N LEU A 10 -9.41 2.33 6.09
CA LEU A 10 -8.09 2.61 6.66
C LEU A 10 -7.47 1.35 7.28
N THR A 11 -8.27 0.56 7.99
CA THR A 11 -7.83 -0.71 8.56
C THR A 11 -7.41 -1.69 7.46
N TYR A 12 -8.17 -1.77 6.38
CA TYR A 12 -7.86 -2.60 5.22
C TYR A 12 -6.53 -2.17 4.58
N SER A 13 -6.34 -0.87 4.32
CA SER A 13 -5.08 -0.39 3.74
C SER A 13 -3.89 -0.67 4.64
N ARG A 14 -4.02 -0.43 5.95
CA ARG A 14 -2.97 -0.72 6.92
C ARG A 14 -2.59 -2.20 6.89
N GLN A 15 -3.59 -3.08 6.83
CA GLN A 15 -3.35 -4.53 6.74
C GLN A 15 -2.71 -4.92 5.40
N LEU A 16 -3.06 -4.25 4.29
CA LEU A 16 -2.44 -4.49 2.98
C LEU A 16 -0.94 -4.18 3.02
N HIS A 17 -0.54 -3.01 3.51
CA HIS A 17 0.88 -2.66 3.67
C HIS A 17 1.62 -3.65 4.60
N GLN A 18 0.99 -4.07 5.70
CA GLN A 18 1.58 -5.08 6.58
C GLN A 18 1.78 -6.43 5.88
N HIS A 19 0.85 -6.85 5.03
CA HIS A 19 1.00 -8.08 4.24
C HIS A 19 2.07 -7.93 3.15
N ALA A 20 2.13 -6.77 2.48
CA ALA A 20 3.18 -6.46 1.50
C ALA A 20 4.57 -6.52 2.13
N ARG A 21 4.74 -5.89 3.30
CA ARG A 21 5.96 -5.98 4.12
C ARG A 21 6.34 -7.44 4.39
N ASN A 22 5.41 -8.21 4.94
CA ASN A 22 5.68 -9.62 5.28
C ASN A 22 6.07 -10.44 4.05
N LEU A 23 5.48 -10.14 2.89
CA LEU A 23 5.82 -10.78 1.63
C LEU A 23 7.25 -10.47 1.20
N PHE A 24 7.69 -9.20 1.30
CA PHE A 24 9.08 -8.83 1.02
C PHE A 24 10.07 -9.46 2.02
N GLU A 25 9.73 -9.51 3.31
CA GLU A 25 10.54 -10.22 4.32
C GLU A 25 10.63 -11.73 4.01
N GLN A 26 9.55 -12.38 3.59
CA GLN A 26 9.57 -13.79 3.19
C GLN A 26 10.41 -14.04 1.93
N LEU A 27 10.37 -13.14 0.96
CA LEU A 27 11.20 -13.21 -0.25
C LEU A 27 12.69 -13.04 0.09
N ARG A 28 12.97 -12.18 1.07
CA ARG A 28 14.30 -11.96 1.61
C ARG A 28 14.89 -13.25 2.22
N ASP A 29 14.11 -13.97 3.02
CA ASP A 29 14.55 -15.24 3.63
C ASP A 29 14.81 -16.35 2.61
N GLN A 30 14.23 -16.25 1.40
CA GLN A 30 14.33 -17.26 0.34
C GLN A 30 15.41 -16.94 -0.69
N THR A 31 15.86 -15.69 -0.79
CA THR A 31 16.88 -15.27 -1.77
C THR A 31 18.29 -15.40 -1.22
N GLN A 32 19.23 -15.81 -2.07
CA GLN A 32 20.67 -15.80 -1.78
C GLN A 32 21.39 -14.63 -2.49
N LYS A 33 20.64 -13.83 -3.27
CA LYS A 33 21.19 -12.71 -4.05
C LYS A 33 21.17 -11.46 -3.19
N GLU A 34 22.35 -10.94 -2.84
CA GLU A 34 22.53 -9.75 -1.98
C GLU A 34 21.74 -8.52 -2.48
N ARG A 35 21.70 -8.29 -3.80
CA ARG A 35 20.91 -7.18 -4.39
C ARG A 35 19.41 -7.34 -4.15
N VAL A 36 18.89 -8.56 -4.23
CA VAL A 36 17.47 -8.89 -4.00
C VAL A 36 17.14 -8.78 -2.52
N ASP A 37 18.03 -9.25 -1.64
CA ASP A 37 17.90 -9.11 -0.18
C ASP A 37 17.78 -7.63 0.24
N MET A 38 18.70 -6.81 -0.26
CA MET A 38 18.72 -5.37 0.01
C MET A 38 17.47 -4.66 -0.51
N MET A 39 17.01 -4.99 -1.72
CA MET A 39 15.78 -4.41 -2.27
C MET A 39 14.55 -4.84 -1.46
N CYS A 40 14.43 -6.12 -1.11
CA CYS A 40 13.35 -6.60 -0.25
C CYS A 40 13.33 -5.88 1.10
N HIS A 41 14.50 -5.66 1.72
CA HIS A 41 14.59 -4.91 2.96
C HIS A 41 14.12 -3.46 2.81
N LEU A 42 14.57 -2.77 1.76
CA LEU A 42 14.16 -1.40 1.46
C LEU A 42 12.64 -1.28 1.26
N LEU A 43 12.05 -2.20 0.49
CA LEU A 43 10.61 -2.23 0.25
C LEU A 43 9.82 -2.57 1.52
N ALA A 44 10.29 -3.51 2.33
CA ALA A 44 9.65 -3.83 3.61
C ALA A 44 9.62 -2.63 4.58
N GLU A 45 10.71 -1.87 4.69
CA GLU A 45 10.77 -0.65 5.49
C GLU A 45 9.83 0.45 4.96
N HIS A 46 9.72 0.55 3.63
CA HIS A 46 8.80 1.48 2.97
C HIS A 46 7.34 1.17 3.32
N GLU A 47 6.92 -0.09 3.16
CA GLU A 47 5.57 -0.55 3.52
C GLU A 47 5.27 -0.36 5.01
N ASN A 48 6.27 -0.57 5.88
CA ASN A 48 6.11 -0.30 7.31
C ASN A 48 5.84 1.19 7.58
N THR A 49 6.58 2.07 6.91
CA THR A 49 6.41 3.53 7.05
C THR A 49 5.02 3.99 6.59
N LEU A 50 4.50 3.39 5.51
CA LEU A 50 3.14 3.65 5.04
C LEU A 50 2.08 3.16 6.03
N ALA A 51 2.22 1.94 6.56
CA ALA A 51 1.32 1.41 7.57
C ALA A 51 1.26 2.29 8.85
N GLU A 52 2.40 2.82 9.28
CA GLU A 52 2.49 3.78 10.39
C GLU A 52 1.84 5.12 10.05
N SER A 53 2.02 5.60 8.81
CA SER A 53 1.42 6.84 8.34
C SER A 53 -0.11 6.76 8.32
N VAL A 54 -0.66 5.64 7.82
CA VAL A 54 -2.11 5.36 7.87
C VAL A 54 -2.61 5.38 9.31
N THR A 55 -1.89 4.73 10.23
CA THR A 55 -2.25 4.68 11.65
C THR A 55 -2.29 6.08 12.26
N ARG A 56 -1.28 6.92 12.00
CA ARG A 56 -1.25 8.31 12.47
C ARG A 56 -2.39 9.14 11.90
N ILE A 57 -2.77 8.92 10.64
CA ILE A 57 -3.90 9.61 10.03
C ILE A 57 -5.20 9.18 10.72
N GLU A 58 -5.40 7.88 10.95
CA GLU A 58 -6.56 7.34 11.68
C GLU A 58 -6.69 7.98 13.08
N GLU A 59 -5.58 8.06 13.84
CA GLU A 59 -5.57 8.64 15.19
C GLU A 59 -5.88 10.15 15.24
N ASN A 60 -5.54 10.89 14.17
CA ASN A 60 -5.75 12.33 14.09
C ASN A 60 -7.10 12.72 13.46
N LEU A 61 -7.85 11.76 12.92
CA LEU A 61 -9.15 12.01 12.30
C LEU A 61 -10.25 12.18 13.34
N GLN A 62 -11.25 13.00 12.99
CA GLN A 62 -12.45 13.12 13.80
C GLN A 62 -13.28 11.84 13.67
N GLN A 63 -13.81 11.34 14.80
CA GLN A 63 -14.67 10.15 14.86
C GLN A 63 -15.83 10.19 13.85
N LYS A 64 -16.39 11.38 13.61
CA LYS A 64 -17.47 11.59 12.64
C LYS A 64 -17.08 11.20 11.20
N VAL A 65 -15.81 11.41 10.82
CA VAL A 65 -15.29 11.02 9.51
C VAL A 65 -15.04 9.51 9.48
N LEU A 66 -14.48 8.95 10.56
CA LEU A 66 -14.22 7.51 10.68
C LEU A 66 -15.49 6.66 10.58
N ASP A 67 -16.60 7.15 11.13
CA ASP A 67 -17.89 6.47 11.15
C ASP A 67 -18.74 6.73 9.87
N GLU A 68 -18.20 7.43 8.86
CA GLU A 68 -18.89 7.63 7.57
C GLU A 68 -18.96 6.31 6.79
N TRP A 69 -20.16 6.00 6.31
CA TRP A 69 -20.45 4.76 5.60
C TRP A 69 -20.30 4.93 4.10
N HIS A 70 -19.55 4.03 3.48
CA HIS A 70 -19.38 3.94 2.04
C HIS A 70 -19.93 2.62 1.52
N GLN A 71 -20.52 2.63 0.33
CA GLN A 71 -21.01 1.42 -0.33
C GLN A 71 -19.86 0.70 -1.05
N PHE A 72 -18.88 0.27 -0.25
CA PHE A 72 -17.66 -0.36 -0.74
C PHE A 72 -17.39 -1.66 0.03
N GLU A 73 -16.89 -2.65 -0.69
CA GLU A 73 -16.46 -3.93 -0.14
C GLU A 73 -15.00 -4.15 -0.55
N PRO A 74 -14.05 -4.01 0.39
CA PRO A 74 -12.68 -4.42 0.11
C PRO A 74 -12.66 -5.93 -0.15
N GLY A 75 -12.09 -6.33 -1.28
CA GLY A 75 -11.82 -7.74 -1.57
C GLY A 75 -10.81 -8.34 -0.58
N SER A 76 -10.55 -9.65 -0.67
CA SER A 76 -9.54 -10.27 0.20
C SER A 76 -8.17 -9.64 -0.05
N ILE A 77 -7.43 -9.33 1.02
CA ILE A 77 -6.04 -8.84 0.93
C ILE A 77 -5.17 -9.83 0.14
N SER A 78 -5.42 -11.13 0.34
CA SER A 78 -4.72 -12.19 -0.39
C SER A 78 -5.00 -12.15 -1.88
N GLU A 79 -6.23 -11.83 -2.29
CA GLU A 79 -6.60 -11.70 -3.70
C GLU A 79 -5.98 -10.45 -4.32
N ALA A 80 -6.06 -9.31 -3.62
CA ALA A 80 -5.43 -8.05 -4.05
C ALA A 80 -3.92 -8.23 -4.26
N LEU A 81 -3.23 -8.92 -3.34
CA LEU A 81 -1.81 -9.23 -3.48
C LEU A 81 -1.54 -10.28 -4.56
N ALA A 82 -2.36 -11.32 -4.69
CA ALA A 82 -2.18 -12.35 -5.71
C ALA A 82 -2.31 -11.79 -7.15
N GLU A 83 -3.16 -10.79 -7.36
CA GLU A 83 -3.26 -10.08 -8.65
C GLU A 83 -2.07 -9.15 -8.92
N CYS A 84 -1.39 -8.70 -7.86
CA CYS A 84 -0.21 -7.86 -7.93
C CYS A 84 1.09 -8.67 -8.10
N VAL A 85 1.11 -9.94 -7.68
CA VAL A 85 2.34 -10.67 -7.38
C VAL A 85 2.45 -12.00 -8.15
N LYS A 86 3.60 -12.22 -8.80
CA LYS A 86 4.05 -13.54 -9.24
C LYS A 86 5.37 -13.87 -8.56
N ILE A 87 5.32 -14.61 -7.46
CA ILE A 87 6.52 -15.06 -6.75
C ILE A 87 7.15 -16.24 -7.50
N HIS A 88 8.45 -16.14 -7.75
CA HIS A 88 9.27 -17.26 -8.22
C HIS A 88 10.68 -17.19 -7.61
N PRO A 89 11.43 -18.30 -7.60
CA PRO A 89 12.74 -18.39 -6.94
C PRO A 89 13.81 -17.45 -7.50
N ASP A 90 13.63 -17.00 -8.73
CA ASP A 90 14.59 -16.17 -9.48
C ASP A 90 14.15 -14.73 -9.66
N ILE A 91 13.29 -14.23 -8.77
CA ILE A 91 12.76 -12.87 -8.87
C ILE A 91 13.88 -11.82 -8.94
N SER A 92 13.73 -10.89 -9.89
CA SER A 92 14.66 -9.80 -10.11
C SER A 92 14.29 -8.56 -9.29
N VAL A 93 15.24 -7.63 -9.14
CA VAL A 93 15.01 -6.33 -8.52
C VAL A 93 13.91 -5.56 -9.26
N ASP A 94 13.91 -5.58 -10.59
CA ASP A 94 12.88 -4.93 -11.40
C ASP A 94 11.49 -5.51 -11.14
N GLU A 95 11.38 -6.83 -10.97
CA GLU A 95 10.12 -7.49 -10.63
C GLU A 95 9.66 -7.16 -9.22
N LEU A 96 10.57 -7.08 -8.24
CA LEU A 96 10.25 -6.60 -6.88
C LEU A 96 9.70 -5.18 -6.89
N VAL A 97 10.35 -4.28 -7.63
CA VAL A 97 9.93 -2.88 -7.75
C VAL A 97 8.58 -2.81 -8.47
N ALA A 98 8.40 -3.55 -9.57
CA ALA A 98 7.14 -3.61 -10.27
C ALA A 98 5.99 -4.13 -9.38
N MET A 99 6.26 -5.07 -8.48
CA MET A 99 5.26 -5.52 -7.50
C MET A 99 4.88 -4.42 -6.51
N ALA A 100 5.86 -3.72 -5.93
CA ALA A 100 5.59 -2.59 -5.03
C ALA A 100 4.74 -1.51 -5.72
N LEU A 101 5.11 -1.13 -6.94
CA LEU A 101 4.37 -0.13 -7.72
C LEU A 101 2.93 -0.56 -8.04
N ARG A 102 2.67 -1.86 -8.21
CA ARG A 102 1.31 -2.38 -8.43
C ARG A 102 0.45 -2.31 -7.17
N ILE A 103 1.05 -2.52 -6.00
CA ILE A 103 0.37 -2.37 -4.70
C ILE A 103 0.02 -0.90 -4.50
N ASP A 104 0.96 0.02 -4.76
CA ASP A 104 0.71 1.46 -4.71
C ASP A 104 -0.41 1.87 -5.67
N ASP A 105 -0.40 1.38 -6.91
CA ASP A 105 -1.43 1.66 -7.91
C ASP A 105 -2.81 1.18 -7.47
N TYR A 106 -2.89 -0.04 -6.91
CA TYR A 106 -4.13 -0.57 -6.35
C TYR A 106 -4.69 0.32 -5.23
N LEU A 107 -3.84 0.79 -4.32
CA LEU A 107 -4.25 1.70 -3.23
C LEU A 107 -4.66 3.07 -3.75
N ILE A 108 -3.94 3.62 -4.74
CA ILE A 108 -4.31 4.88 -5.38
C ILE A 108 -5.69 4.77 -6.03
N ASP A 109 -5.97 3.68 -6.75
CA ASP A 109 -7.26 3.43 -7.39
C ASP A 109 -8.37 3.27 -6.35
N LEU A 110 -8.12 2.51 -5.30
CA LEU A 110 -9.03 2.35 -4.16
C LEU A 110 -9.40 3.71 -3.55
N TYR A 111 -8.41 4.52 -3.18
CA TYR A 111 -8.66 5.82 -2.57
C TYR A 111 -9.31 6.81 -3.55
N SER A 112 -8.97 6.74 -4.82
CA SER A 112 -9.60 7.57 -5.86
C SER A 112 -11.07 7.22 -6.05
N GLN A 113 -11.42 5.93 -6.00
CA GLN A 113 -12.80 5.49 -6.00
C GLN A 113 -13.53 6.01 -4.77
N MET A 114 -12.97 5.85 -3.57
CA MET A 114 -13.57 6.34 -2.33
C MET A 114 -13.76 7.86 -2.35
N LEU A 115 -12.79 8.61 -2.87
CA LEU A 115 -12.87 10.05 -3.07
C LEU A 115 -14.03 10.45 -3.99
N SER A 116 -14.27 9.68 -5.05
CA SER A 116 -15.36 9.95 -6.00
C SER A 116 -16.75 9.67 -5.42
N GLU A 117 -16.85 8.69 -4.52
CA GLU A 117 -18.10 8.29 -3.86
C GLU A 117 -18.36 9.08 -2.56
N SER A 118 -17.34 9.76 -2.02
CA SER A 118 -17.42 10.52 -0.78
C SER A 118 -18.32 11.75 -0.91
N THR A 119 -19.25 11.88 0.04
CA THR A 119 -20.20 13.00 0.08
C THR A 119 -19.82 14.08 1.09
N SER A 120 -19.05 13.74 2.13
CA SER A 120 -18.56 14.72 3.09
C SER A 120 -17.22 15.33 2.67
N ASP A 121 -17.04 16.62 2.98
CA ASP A 121 -15.77 17.31 2.75
C ASP A 121 -14.61 16.69 3.55
N GLY A 122 -14.91 16.12 4.72
CA GLY A 122 -13.91 15.46 5.56
C GLY A 122 -13.34 14.19 4.93
N SER A 123 -14.21 13.32 4.42
CA SER A 123 -13.79 12.09 3.74
C SER A 123 -13.12 12.39 2.40
N ARG A 124 -13.60 13.40 1.67
CA ARG A 124 -12.91 13.86 0.44
C ARG A 124 -11.50 14.36 0.72
N LEU A 125 -11.32 15.18 1.76
CA LEU A 125 -9.98 15.67 2.14
C LEU A 125 -9.06 14.54 2.59
N LEU A 126 -9.60 13.56 3.33
CA LEU A 126 -8.86 12.38 3.74
C LEU A 126 -8.38 11.58 2.54
N PHE A 127 -9.29 11.12 1.68
CA PHE A 127 -8.93 10.28 0.55
C PHE A 127 -8.06 11.01 -0.47
N SER A 128 -8.22 12.33 -0.66
CA SER A 128 -7.29 13.10 -1.48
C SER A 128 -5.88 13.13 -0.89
N SER A 129 -5.76 13.29 0.42
CA SER A 129 -4.47 13.26 1.12
C SER A 129 -3.79 11.90 1.02
N MET A 130 -4.58 10.81 1.11
CA MET A 130 -4.08 9.45 0.92
C MET A 130 -3.57 9.21 -0.51
N VAL A 131 -4.33 9.63 -1.52
CA VAL A 131 -3.89 9.54 -2.94
C VAL A 131 -2.59 10.30 -3.17
N GLU A 132 -2.43 11.48 -2.57
CA GLU A 132 -1.20 12.26 -2.68
C GLU A 132 -0.02 11.60 -1.97
N LEU A 133 -0.25 11.02 -0.79
CA LEU A 133 0.74 10.25 -0.04
C LEU A 133 1.27 9.09 -0.89
N GLU A 134 0.38 8.21 -1.37
CA GLU A 134 0.77 7.05 -2.17
C GLU A 134 1.50 7.43 -3.46
N LYS A 135 1.05 8.48 -4.17
CA LYS A 135 1.75 8.98 -5.37
C LYS A 135 3.15 9.49 -5.07
N SER A 136 3.32 10.16 -3.92
CA SER A 136 4.62 10.68 -3.50
C SER A 136 5.58 9.55 -3.13
N GLU A 137 5.07 8.51 -2.48
CA GLU A 137 5.83 7.33 -2.06
C GLU A 137 6.19 6.45 -3.25
N LYS A 138 5.26 6.22 -4.19
CA LYS A 138 5.53 5.57 -5.48
C LYS A 138 6.75 6.17 -6.19
N MET A 139 6.83 7.51 -6.24
CA MET A 139 7.96 8.22 -6.87
C MET A 139 9.27 8.02 -6.10
N ARG A 140 9.22 7.89 -4.77
CA ARG A 140 10.40 7.59 -3.94
C ARG A 140 10.88 6.16 -4.17
N THR A 141 9.97 5.19 -4.25
CA THR A 141 10.28 3.78 -4.53
C THR A 141 10.99 3.64 -5.88
N VAL A 142 10.48 4.29 -6.94
CA VAL A 142 11.15 4.31 -8.26
C VAL A 142 12.55 4.91 -8.17
N ARG A 143 12.73 6.03 -7.44
CA ARG A 143 14.05 6.67 -7.30
C ARG A 143 15.03 5.80 -6.53
N ALA A 144 14.57 5.14 -5.48
CA ALA A 144 15.40 4.27 -4.67
C ALA A 144 15.80 3.01 -5.45
N ALA A 145 14.90 2.46 -6.25
CA ALA A 145 15.18 1.39 -7.20
C ALA A 145 16.25 1.76 -8.23
N LEU A 146 16.10 2.92 -8.88
CA LEU A 146 17.10 3.43 -9.84
C LEU A 146 18.47 3.64 -9.19
N SER A 147 18.49 4.11 -7.94
CA SER A 147 19.75 4.33 -7.21
C SER A 147 20.40 3.02 -6.79
N ALA A 148 19.62 1.99 -6.47
CA ALA A 148 20.11 0.65 -6.15
C ALA A 148 20.63 -0.10 -7.40
N ASP A 149 20.21 0.33 -8.60
CA ASP A 149 20.72 -0.24 -9.85
C ASP A 149 22.14 0.25 -10.20
N ASP A 150 22.57 1.37 -9.61
CA ASP A 150 23.93 1.90 -9.71
C ASP A 150 24.94 1.18 -8.77
N TRP A 151 24.50 0.18 -7.98
CA TRP A 151 25.31 -0.57 -7.00
C TRP A 151 25.52 -2.03 -7.45
#